data_AF-A0A7J9XYS0-F1
#
_entry.id   AF-A0A7J9XYS0-F1
#
_cell.length_a   1.000
_cell.length_b   1.000
_cell.length_c   1.000
_cell.angle_alpha   90.00
_cell.angle_beta   90.00
_cell.angle_gamma   90.00
#
_symmetry.space_group_name_H-M   'P 1'
#
loop_
_entity.id
_entity.type
_entity.pdbx_description
1 polymer ?
#
loop_
_entity_poly.entity_id
_entity_poly.type
_entity_poly.pdbx_seq_one_letter_code
_entity_poly.pdbx_strand_id
1 'polypeptide(L)'
;MAHENPAGGAPLLQVAIAALISLTFLTPVLIAVLAERRGNHAVVGRLADEVGSRFGAPRWLALPSLTLFASLLSAGVGVYWDVPYHVDYGRDEGPLANPAHYLILFGLLGVFASGLLSAGLASDPLPRRTVRLRRDWRVPYGSVLITLSGAFALLGFPLDDVWHRFFGQDVTLWGPTHVLMVGGAVTAVLGAAVLAAEARQTGAHGRGMKALEFQYPLWWLLGVGAFLMEFDIGVPQFPMVSQVVILAVMGAWPLVWARSAFGPGGALLAAAAFLAARGVLMVLASDLAGRSPHHFPLIAGQ
;
A
#
# COMPACT_ATOMS: atom_id res chain seq x y z
N MET A 1 38.66 9.65 -13.90
CA MET A 1 38.78 8.97 -12.60
C MET A 1 37.38 8.55 -12.21
N ALA A 2 37.04 7.28 -12.37
CA ALA A 2 35.79 6.74 -11.89
C ALA A 2 35.84 6.83 -10.35
N HIS A 3 34.95 7.61 -9.75
CA HIS A 3 34.71 7.48 -8.32
C HIS A 3 34.07 6.11 -8.12
N GLU A 4 34.90 5.13 -7.76
CA GLU A 4 34.47 3.94 -7.06
C GLU A 4 33.82 4.43 -5.76
N ASN A 5 32.52 4.75 -5.79
CA ASN A 5 31.74 4.76 -4.57
C ASN A 5 31.54 3.29 -4.24
N PRO A 6 32.24 2.74 -3.23
CA PRO A 6 32.02 1.37 -2.82
C PRO A 6 30.54 1.24 -2.44
N ALA A 7 30.00 0.03 -2.58
CA ALA A 7 28.66 -0.31 -2.17
C ALA A 7 28.40 0.19 -0.73
N GLY A 8 27.77 1.35 -0.63
CA GLY A 8 27.62 2.10 0.61
C GLY A 8 26.15 2.39 0.85
N GLY A 9 25.75 2.38 2.11
CA GLY A 9 24.42 2.82 2.50
C GLY A 9 24.20 4.30 2.16
N ALA A 10 22.95 4.72 2.30
CA ALA A 10 22.53 6.10 2.15
C ALA A 10 23.37 7.06 3.02
N PRO A 11 23.62 8.30 2.55
CA PRO A 11 24.20 9.34 3.39
C PRO A 11 23.38 9.55 4.67
N LEU A 12 24.03 9.57 5.84
CA LEU A 12 23.36 9.69 7.14
C LEU A 12 22.42 10.90 7.23
N LEU A 13 22.78 12.00 6.55
CA LEU A 13 21.94 13.19 6.49
C LEU A 13 20.60 12.91 5.77
N GLN A 14 20.61 12.15 4.66
CA GLN A 14 19.37 11.79 3.97
C GLN A 14 18.49 10.88 4.82
N VAL A 15 19.09 9.94 5.57
CA VAL A 15 18.37 9.10 6.54
C VAL A 15 17.72 9.96 7.63
N ALA A 16 18.45 10.94 8.18
CA ALA A 16 17.91 11.87 9.18
C ALA A 16 16.77 12.72 8.62
N ILE A 17 16.88 13.19 7.37
CA ILE A 17 15.81 13.94 6.69
C ILE A 17 14.57 13.05 6.48
N ALA A 18 14.73 11.81 6.00
CA ALA A 18 13.62 10.88 5.83
C ALA A 18 12.92 10.55 7.17
N ALA A 19 13.69 10.40 8.25
CA ALA A 19 13.15 10.25 9.60
C ALA A 19 12.37 11.50 10.05
N LEU A 20 12.90 12.69 9.79
CA LEU A 20 12.22 13.95 10.11
C LEU A 20 10.92 14.12 9.30
N ILE A 21 10.92 13.77 8.01
CA ILE A 21 9.70 13.76 7.17
C ILE A 21 8.66 12.81 7.77
N SER A 22 9.08 11.60 8.13
CA SER A 22 8.20 10.59 8.74
C SER A 22 7.59 11.06 10.06
N LEU A 23 8.41 11.64 10.95
CA LEU A 23 7.95 12.21 12.21
C LEU A 23 6.98 13.37 12.00
N THR A 24 7.31 14.27 11.07
CA THR A 24 6.47 15.43 10.74
C THR A 24 5.11 15.00 10.19
N PHE A 25 5.08 13.95 9.35
CA PHE A 25 3.86 13.40 8.79
C PHE A 25 3.00 12.68 9.85
N LEU A 26 3.62 11.86 10.71
CA LEU A 26 2.89 11.05 11.68
C LEU A 26 2.43 11.82 12.91
N THR A 27 3.13 12.89 13.28
CA THR A 27 2.76 13.74 14.43
C THR A 27 1.31 14.23 14.38
N PRO A 28 0.81 14.90 13.31
CA PRO A 28 -0.57 15.33 13.24
C PRO A 28 -1.57 14.16 13.26
N VAL A 29 -1.22 13.01 12.68
CA VAL A 29 -2.06 11.80 12.76
C VAL A 29 -2.19 11.30 14.19
N LEU A 30 -1.08 11.24 14.93
CA LEU A 30 -1.06 10.85 16.34
C LEU A 30 -1.82 11.84 17.21
N ILE A 31 -1.66 13.15 16.99
CA ILE A 31 -2.42 14.19 17.68
C ILE A 31 -3.91 14.00 17.43
N ALA A 32 -4.33 13.76 16.19
CA ALA A 32 -5.72 13.51 15.85
C ALA A 32 -6.29 12.27 16.53
N VAL A 33 -5.55 11.15 16.52
CA VAL A 33 -5.93 9.91 17.22
C VAL A 33 -6.06 10.16 18.72
N LEU A 34 -5.10 10.83 19.34
CA LEU A 34 -5.14 11.13 20.78
C LEU A 34 -6.27 12.09 21.15
N ALA A 35 -6.53 13.10 20.33
CA ALA A 35 -7.65 14.03 20.52
C ALA A 35 -8.99 13.28 20.46
N GLU A 36 -9.15 12.41 19.47
CA GLU A 36 -10.32 11.56 19.30
C GLU A 36 -10.53 10.65 20.53
N ARG A 37 -9.45 10.02 21.03
CA ARG A 37 -9.51 9.18 22.24
C ARG A 37 -9.83 9.96 23.51
N ARG A 38 -9.57 11.27 23.55
CA ARG A 38 -9.94 12.16 24.66
C ARG A 38 -11.36 12.73 24.53
N GLY A 39 -12.13 12.32 23.51
CA GLY A 39 -13.48 12.82 23.25
C GLY A 39 -13.52 14.14 22.48
N ASN A 40 -12.40 14.61 21.93
CA ASN A 40 -12.36 15.80 21.08
C ASN A 40 -12.55 15.42 19.61
N HIS A 41 -13.81 15.35 19.18
CA HIS A 41 -14.22 14.92 17.85
C HIS A 41 -14.24 16.05 16.81
N ALA A 42 -13.70 17.23 17.12
CA ALA A 42 -14.00 18.47 16.40
C ALA A 42 -13.57 18.49 14.93
N VAL A 43 -12.54 17.77 14.50
CA VAL A 43 -12.09 17.81 13.09
C VAL A 43 -12.17 16.44 12.46
N VAL A 44 -11.23 15.56 12.80
CA VAL A 44 -11.16 14.21 12.21
C VAL A 44 -12.41 13.40 12.53
N GLY A 45 -12.98 13.59 13.73
CA GLY A 45 -14.19 12.86 14.08
C GLY A 45 -15.43 13.26 13.31
N ARG A 46 -15.71 14.57 13.19
CA ARG A 46 -16.79 15.08 12.32
C ARG A 46 -16.65 14.64 10.87
N LEU A 47 -15.42 14.71 10.32
CA LEU A 47 -15.15 14.23 8.97
C LEU A 47 -15.40 12.72 8.85
N ALA A 48 -14.98 11.93 9.83
CA ALA A 48 -15.17 10.49 9.83
C ALA A 48 -16.66 10.10 9.93
N ASP A 49 -17.46 10.84 10.71
CA ASP A 49 -18.92 10.67 10.79
C ASP A 49 -19.60 11.05 9.47
N GLU A 50 -19.20 12.16 8.86
CA GLU A 50 -19.73 12.61 7.55
C GLU A 50 -19.45 11.57 6.47
N VAL A 51 -18.19 11.13 6.34
CA VAL A 51 -17.78 10.10 5.38
C VAL A 51 -18.49 8.78 5.70
N GLY A 52 -18.54 8.37 6.97
CA GLY A 52 -19.26 7.16 7.40
C GLY A 52 -20.73 7.16 6.97
N SER A 53 -21.42 8.29 7.16
CA SER A 53 -22.82 8.45 6.76
C SER A 53 -23.03 8.33 5.24
N ARG A 54 -22.13 8.93 4.43
CA ARG A 54 -22.18 8.86 2.96
C ARG A 54 -22.01 7.45 2.43
N PHE A 55 -21.14 6.66 3.06
CA PHE A 55 -20.85 5.30 2.62
C PHE A 55 -21.73 4.23 3.29
N GLY A 56 -22.53 4.58 4.29
CA GLY A 56 -23.33 3.60 5.05
C GLY A 56 -22.44 2.65 5.86
N ALA A 57 -21.32 3.17 6.39
CA ALA A 57 -20.28 2.40 7.06
C ALA A 57 -19.82 3.11 8.35
N PRO A 58 -19.29 2.37 9.34
CA PRO A 58 -18.71 2.96 10.53
C PRO A 58 -17.57 3.92 10.20
N ARG A 59 -17.47 4.99 10.98
CA ARG A 59 -16.40 6.01 10.89
C ARG A 59 -14.98 5.43 10.92
N TRP A 60 -14.78 4.35 11.66
CA TRP A 60 -13.50 3.64 11.78
C TRP A 60 -13.15 2.77 10.57
N LEU A 61 -14.08 2.60 9.63
CA LEU A 61 -13.82 1.97 8.33
C LEU A 61 -13.73 3.01 7.22
N ALA A 62 -14.72 3.90 7.09
CA ALA A 62 -14.95 4.65 5.87
C ALA A 62 -13.83 5.66 5.58
N LEU A 63 -13.53 6.57 6.51
CA LEU A 63 -12.44 7.54 6.34
C LEU A 63 -11.07 6.84 6.21
N PRO A 64 -10.70 5.88 7.09
CA PRO A 64 -9.48 5.10 6.92
C PRO A 64 -9.35 4.37 5.59
N SER A 65 -10.46 3.87 5.02
CA SER A 65 -10.44 3.20 3.71
C SER A 65 -10.13 4.17 2.56
N LEU A 66 -10.60 5.42 2.64
CA LEU A 66 -10.26 6.45 1.66
C LEU A 66 -8.81 6.91 1.80
N THR A 67 -8.32 7.04 3.04
CA THR A 67 -6.90 7.32 3.30
C THR A 67 -6.03 6.20 2.76
N LEU A 68 -6.40 4.94 3.00
CA LEU A 68 -5.69 3.75 2.51
C LEU A 68 -5.68 3.71 0.98
N PHE A 69 -6.82 4.00 0.33
CA PHE A 69 -6.91 4.09 -1.12
C PHE A 69 -5.90 5.10 -1.69
N ALA A 70 -5.91 6.33 -1.17
CA ALA A 70 -5.00 7.38 -1.65
C ALA A 70 -3.52 7.02 -1.39
N SER A 71 -3.27 6.35 -0.28
CA SER A 71 -1.94 5.91 0.16
C SER A 71 -1.38 4.81 -0.73
N LEU A 72 -2.20 3.79 -1.05
CA LEU A 72 -1.84 2.71 -1.98
C LEU A 72 -1.71 3.23 -3.41
N LEU A 73 -2.48 4.24 -3.80
CA LEU A 73 -2.31 4.90 -5.09
C LEU A 73 -0.96 5.62 -5.18
N SER A 74 -0.61 6.42 -4.16
CA SER A 74 0.69 7.10 -4.08
C SER A 74 1.84 6.09 -4.12
N ALA A 75 1.79 5.06 -3.26
CA ALA A 75 2.82 4.03 -3.23
C ALA A 75 2.91 3.26 -4.54
N GLY A 76 1.75 2.91 -5.14
CA GLY A 76 1.68 2.22 -6.42
C GLY A 76 2.30 3.03 -7.56
N VAL A 77 1.95 4.31 -7.70
CA VAL A 77 2.60 5.20 -8.69
C VAL A 77 4.10 5.26 -8.47
N GLY A 78 4.54 5.39 -7.21
CA GLY A 78 5.95 5.38 -6.85
C GLY A 78 6.64 4.08 -7.30
N VAL A 79 6.17 2.91 -6.86
CA VAL A 79 6.79 1.61 -7.17
C VAL A 79 6.82 1.32 -8.68
N TYR A 80 5.73 1.63 -9.40
CA TYR A 80 5.65 1.39 -10.85
C TYR A 80 6.53 2.35 -11.67
N TRP A 81 6.93 3.49 -11.10
CA TRP A 81 7.94 4.37 -11.67
C TRP A 81 9.35 3.91 -11.28
N ASP A 82 9.56 3.59 -10.01
CA ASP A 82 10.86 3.32 -9.40
C ASP A 82 11.57 2.10 -9.99
N VAL A 83 10.85 0.99 -10.16
CA VAL A 83 11.46 -0.28 -10.60
C VAL A 83 12.03 -0.19 -12.02
N PRO A 84 11.29 0.28 -13.05
CA PRO A 84 11.86 0.50 -14.37
C PRO A 84 13.03 1.50 -14.35
N TYR A 85 12.92 2.57 -13.56
CA TYR A 85 13.97 3.57 -13.43
C TYR A 85 15.28 2.95 -12.94
N HIS A 86 15.23 2.08 -11.93
CA HIS A 86 16.41 1.39 -11.42
C HIS A 86 17.01 0.38 -12.39
N VAL A 87 16.22 -0.20 -13.30
CA VAL A 87 16.73 -1.05 -14.37
C VAL A 87 17.49 -0.24 -15.42
N ASP A 88 17.00 0.96 -15.76
CA ASP A 88 17.63 1.81 -16.78
C ASP A 88 18.86 2.57 -16.25
N TYR A 89 18.80 3.10 -15.01
CA TYR A 89 19.81 4.01 -14.46
C TYR A 89 20.67 3.40 -13.35
N GLY A 90 20.30 2.23 -12.84
CA GLY A 90 20.95 1.62 -11.69
C GLY A 90 20.54 2.30 -10.38
N ARG A 91 21.44 2.27 -9.37
CA ARG A 91 21.12 2.72 -8.01
C ARG A 91 21.23 4.25 -7.86
N ASP A 92 20.30 4.80 -7.09
CA ASP A 92 20.31 6.21 -6.69
C ASP A 92 21.44 6.58 -5.74
N GLU A 93 21.83 7.86 -5.77
CA GLU A 93 22.78 8.46 -4.82
C GLU A 93 22.29 8.47 -3.37
N GLY A 94 20.98 8.26 -3.16
CA GLY A 94 20.37 8.09 -1.85
C GLY A 94 18.84 8.05 -1.89
N PRO A 95 18.19 7.77 -0.75
CA PRO A 95 16.75 7.53 -0.66
C PRO A 95 15.89 8.73 -1.06
N LEU A 96 16.47 9.93 -1.15
CA LEU A 96 15.75 11.16 -1.49
C LEU A 96 16.13 11.71 -2.88
N ALA A 97 16.92 10.98 -3.65
CA ALA A 97 17.39 11.40 -4.97
C ALA A 97 16.36 11.17 -6.09
N ASN A 98 15.51 10.14 -5.94
CA ASN A 98 14.48 9.80 -6.91
C ASN A 98 13.10 10.28 -6.43
N PRO A 99 12.37 11.08 -7.25
CA PRO A 99 11.03 11.53 -6.90
C PRO A 99 10.04 10.39 -6.59
N ALA A 100 10.20 9.22 -7.21
CA ALA A 100 9.36 8.05 -6.95
C ALA A 100 9.42 7.63 -5.47
N HIS A 101 10.59 7.72 -4.82
CA HIS A 101 10.75 7.39 -3.41
C HIS A 101 9.87 8.23 -2.48
N TYR A 102 9.59 9.49 -2.81
CA TYR A 102 8.69 10.32 -2.01
C TYR A 102 7.25 9.80 -2.09
N LEU A 103 6.80 9.37 -3.28
CA LEU A 103 5.47 8.78 -3.46
C LEU A 103 5.34 7.46 -2.69
N ILE A 104 6.39 6.64 -2.69
CA ILE A 104 6.45 5.39 -1.90
C ILE A 104 6.43 5.72 -0.41
N LEU A 105 7.29 6.63 0.06
CA LEU A 105 7.39 7.00 1.47
C LEU A 105 6.06 7.55 2.00
N PHE A 106 5.49 8.55 1.34
CA PHE A 106 4.20 9.12 1.76
C PHE A 106 3.06 8.12 1.64
N GLY A 107 3.10 7.26 0.61
CA GLY A 107 2.14 6.17 0.47
C GLY A 107 2.20 5.19 1.64
N LEU A 108 3.38 4.69 2.00
CA LEU A 108 3.55 3.74 3.11
C LEU A 108 3.29 4.38 4.48
N LEU A 109 3.67 5.64 4.68
CA LEU A 109 3.28 6.41 5.86
C LEU A 109 1.76 6.54 5.97
N GLY A 110 1.09 6.76 4.84
CA GLY A 110 -0.36 6.82 4.75
C GLY A 110 -1.06 5.47 4.99
N VAL A 111 -0.47 4.35 4.57
CA VAL A 111 -0.96 2.99 4.91
C VAL A 111 -0.93 2.80 6.43
N PHE A 112 0.21 3.09 7.07
CA PHE A 112 0.35 3.03 8.52
C PHE A 112 -0.64 3.95 9.24
N ALA A 113 -0.75 5.20 8.78
CA ALA A 113 -1.69 6.19 9.30
C ALA A 113 -3.15 5.74 9.18
N SER A 114 -3.52 5.05 8.10
CA SER A 114 -4.88 4.53 7.90
C SER A 114 -5.28 3.53 8.99
N GLY A 115 -4.37 2.62 9.36
CA GLY A 115 -4.58 1.71 10.48
C GLY A 115 -4.70 2.45 11.82
N LEU A 116 -3.82 3.43 12.08
CA LEU A 116 -3.87 4.26 13.28
C LEU A 116 -5.16 5.07 13.39
N LEU A 117 -5.60 5.68 12.29
CA LEU A 117 -6.86 6.42 12.21
C LEU A 117 -8.04 5.48 12.49
N SER A 118 -8.06 4.30 11.88
CA SER A 118 -9.08 3.27 12.15
C SER A 118 -9.13 2.89 13.63
N ALA A 119 -7.98 2.61 14.23
CA ALA A 119 -7.87 2.28 15.65
C ALA A 119 -8.32 3.46 16.55
N GLY A 120 -7.94 4.70 16.22
CA GLY A 120 -8.33 5.90 16.97
C GLY A 120 -9.84 6.16 16.92
N LEU A 121 -10.42 6.03 15.74
CA LEU A 121 -11.84 6.24 15.46
C LEU A 121 -12.74 5.08 15.91
N ALA A 122 -12.17 3.98 16.42
CA ALA A 122 -12.92 2.82 16.87
C ALA A 122 -13.86 3.19 18.03
N SER A 123 -15.16 3.14 17.75
CA SER A 123 -16.26 3.45 18.65
C SER A 123 -17.41 2.48 18.39
N ASP A 124 -18.32 2.34 19.37
CA ASP A 124 -19.47 1.47 19.24
C ASP A 124 -20.41 1.94 18.09
N PRO A 125 -21.10 1.01 17.39
CA PRO A 125 -20.99 -0.44 17.54
C PRO A 125 -19.67 -1.00 17.00
N LEU A 126 -19.08 -1.94 17.75
CA LEU A 126 -17.85 -2.67 17.40
C LEU A 126 -18.16 -4.14 17.04
N PRO A 127 -17.31 -4.80 16.24
CA PRO A 127 -17.49 -6.21 15.88
C PRO A 127 -17.46 -7.13 17.11
N ARG A 128 -17.96 -8.37 16.94
CA ARG A 128 -18.10 -9.33 18.05
C ARG A 128 -16.79 -9.62 18.77
N ARG A 129 -15.68 -9.65 18.02
CA ARG A 129 -14.34 -9.85 18.57
C ARG A 129 -13.49 -8.62 18.23
N THR A 130 -12.76 -8.13 19.21
CA THR A 130 -11.90 -6.95 19.11
C THR A 130 -10.59 -7.20 19.85
N VAL A 131 -9.57 -6.41 19.52
CA VAL A 131 -8.34 -6.32 20.31
C VAL A 131 -8.52 -5.21 21.36
N ARG A 132 -8.22 -5.53 22.61
CA ARG A 132 -8.28 -4.55 23.71
C ARG A 132 -6.90 -3.94 23.91
N LEU A 133 -6.71 -2.70 23.48
CA LEU A 133 -5.45 -1.96 23.65
C LEU A 133 -5.35 -1.34 25.05
N ARG A 134 -6.47 -0.86 25.59
CA ARG A 134 -6.62 -0.31 26.95
C ARG A 134 -8.00 -0.66 27.52
N ARG A 135 -8.24 -0.35 28.80
CA ARG A 135 -9.50 -0.68 29.50
C ARG A 135 -10.75 -0.16 28.76
N ASP A 136 -10.65 1.03 28.18
CA ASP A 136 -11.70 1.77 27.48
C ASP A 136 -11.46 1.86 25.96
N TRP A 137 -10.50 1.10 25.43
CA TRP A 137 -10.12 1.16 24.02
C TRP A 137 -10.04 -0.24 23.41
N ARG A 138 -11.09 -0.57 22.67
CA ARG A 138 -11.19 -1.77 21.84
C ARG A 138 -11.14 -1.36 20.38
N VAL A 139 -10.40 -2.12 19.58
CA VAL A 139 -10.23 -1.87 18.14
C VAL A 139 -10.55 -3.13 17.33
N PRO A 140 -11.05 -2.98 16.10
CA PRO A 140 -11.16 -4.08 15.15
C PRO A 140 -9.79 -4.74 14.87
N TYR A 141 -9.77 -6.03 14.53
CA TYR A 141 -8.55 -6.72 14.11
C TYR A 141 -7.99 -6.13 12.81
N GLY A 142 -8.86 -5.73 11.88
CA GLY A 142 -8.45 -5.12 10.62
C GLY A 142 -7.62 -3.86 10.84
N SER A 143 -7.95 -3.03 11.84
CA SER A 143 -7.17 -1.84 12.19
C SER A 143 -5.74 -2.21 12.60
N VAL A 144 -5.60 -3.25 13.44
CA VAL A 144 -4.29 -3.75 13.88
C VAL A 144 -3.50 -4.32 12.71
N LEU A 145 -4.13 -5.10 11.83
CA LEU A 145 -3.48 -5.68 10.66
C LEU A 145 -2.95 -4.60 9.72
N ILE A 146 -3.74 -3.56 9.42
CA ILE A 146 -3.30 -2.45 8.57
C ILE A 146 -2.14 -1.69 9.23
N THR A 147 -2.24 -1.38 10.53
CA THR A 147 -1.16 -0.71 11.26
C THR A 147 0.12 -1.52 11.25
N LEU A 148 0.08 -2.83 11.55
CA LEU A 148 1.27 -3.66 11.53
C LEU A 148 1.84 -3.79 10.13
N SER A 149 0.98 -3.97 9.12
CA SER A 149 1.38 -4.07 7.72
C SER A 149 2.11 -2.81 7.24
N GLY A 150 1.57 -1.62 7.55
CA GLY A 150 2.23 -0.34 7.25
C GLY A 150 3.52 -0.15 8.04
N ALA A 151 3.58 -0.59 9.30
CA ALA A 151 4.80 -0.52 10.10
C ALA A 151 5.92 -1.40 9.52
N PHE A 152 5.61 -2.65 9.16
CA PHE A 152 6.57 -3.53 8.49
C PHE A 152 7.02 -2.98 7.14
N ALA A 153 6.10 -2.40 6.36
CA ALA A 153 6.45 -1.77 5.10
C ALA A 153 7.45 -0.61 5.32
N LEU A 154 7.20 0.25 6.30
CA LEU A 154 8.08 1.38 6.64
C LEU A 154 9.44 0.94 7.20
N LEU A 155 9.49 -0.15 7.97
CA LEU A 155 10.75 -0.74 8.42
C LEU A 155 11.63 -1.20 7.25
N GLY A 156 11.04 -1.45 6.08
CA GLY A 156 11.79 -1.73 4.87
C GLY A 156 12.86 -0.69 4.58
N PHE A 157 12.60 0.62 4.73
CA PHE A 157 13.55 1.67 4.37
C PHE A 157 14.85 1.66 5.17
N PRO A 158 14.83 1.69 6.52
CA PRO A 158 16.06 1.59 7.30
C PRO A 158 16.72 0.21 7.16
N LEU A 159 15.94 -0.85 6.98
CA LEU A 159 16.50 -2.19 6.75
C LEU A 159 17.18 -2.30 5.38
N ASP A 160 16.68 -1.59 4.38
CA ASP A 160 17.26 -1.49 3.04
C ASP A 160 18.63 -0.81 3.09
N ASP A 161 18.72 0.34 3.76
CA ASP A 161 19.99 1.02 4.01
C ASP A 161 21.01 0.12 4.72
N VAL A 162 20.57 -0.63 5.73
CA VAL A 162 21.39 -1.61 6.44
C VAL A 162 21.81 -2.77 5.53
N TRP A 163 20.89 -3.29 4.73
CA TRP A 163 21.14 -4.37 3.77
C TRP A 163 22.25 -3.98 2.81
N HIS A 164 22.18 -2.77 2.24
CA HIS A 164 23.20 -2.29 1.31
C HIS A 164 24.58 -2.11 1.93
N ARG A 165 24.65 -1.70 3.21
CA ARG A 165 25.93 -1.59 3.92
C ARG A 165 26.60 -2.94 4.16
N PHE A 166 25.82 -4.01 4.34
CA PHE A 166 26.36 -5.33 4.67
C PHE A 166 26.54 -6.25 3.46
N PHE A 167 25.60 -6.22 2.52
CA PHE A 167 25.50 -7.21 1.44
C PHE A 167 25.69 -6.62 0.05
N GLY A 168 25.76 -5.29 -0.07
CA GLY A 168 25.96 -4.59 -1.32
C GLY A 168 24.67 -4.11 -1.99
N GLN A 169 24.80 -3.56 -3.19
CA GLN A 169 23.68 -2.94 -3.88
C GLN A 169 22.71 -3.99 -4.42
N ASP A 170 21.43 -3.76 -4.14
CA ASP A 170 20.31 -4.54 -4.65
C ASP A 170 19.31 -3.55 -5.24
N VAL A 171 19.08 -3.64 -6.53
CA VAL A 171 18.13 -2.80 -7.28
C VAL A 171 16.91 -3.61 -7.71
N THR A 172 16.87 -4.90 -7.35
CA THR A 172 15.82 -5.81 -7.77
C THR A 172 14.65 -5.70 -6.82
N LEU A 173 13.44 -5.78 -7.36
CA LEU A 173 12.21 -5.78 -6.58
C LEU A 173 12.15 -6.98 -5.59
N TRP A 174 12.83 -8.08 -5.91
CA TRP A 174 12.87 -9.27 -5.08
C TRP A 174 13.89 -9.23 -3.95
N GLY A 175 14.64 -8.12 -3.83
CA GLY A 175 15.44 -7.84 -2.65
C GLY A 175 14.60 -7.99 -1.37
N PRO A 176 15.13 -8.58 -0.29
CA PRO A 176 14.33 -8.95 0.88
C PRO A 176 13.66 -7.76 1.55
N THR A 177 14.28 -6.59 1.48
CA THR A 177 13.77 -5.31 2.00
C THR A 177 12.66 -4.74 1.12
N HIS A 178 12.79 -4.82 -0.20
CA HIS A 178 11.73 -4.45 -1.16
C HIS A 178 10.51 -5.39 -1.05
N VAL A 179 10.74 -6.69 -0.91
CA VAL A 179 9.68 -7.68 -0.65
C VAL A 179 8.95 -7.36 0.66
N LEU A 180 9.66 -6.92 1.70
CA LEU A 180 9.05 -6.48 2.96
C LEU A 180 8.19 -5.21 2.76
N MET A 181 8.68 -4.22 2.02
CA MET A 181 7.94 -2.98 1.71
C MET A 181 6.64 -3.26 0.94
N VAL A 182 6.76 -3.92 -0.21
CA VAL A 182 5.63 -4.23 -1.10
C VAL A 182 4.71 -5.25 -0.44
N GLY A 183 5.26 -6.27 0.20
CA GLY A 183 4.51 -7.29 0.94
C GLY A 183 3.71 -6.69 2.10
N GLY A 184 4.26 -5.71 2.80
CA GLY A 184 3.53 -4.95 3.82
C GLY A 184 2.35 -4.17 3.21
N ALA A 185 2.53 -3.47 2.09
CA ALA A 185 1.43 -2.80 1.40
C ALA A 185 0.34 -3.78 0.91
N VAL A 186 0.73 -4.93 0.35
CA VAL A 186 -0.20 -6.00 -0.08
C VAL A 186 -0.97 -6.58 1.11
N THR A 187 -0.29 -6.83 2.22
CA THR A 187 -0.92 -7.39 3.44
C THR A 187 -1.91 -6.40 4.07
N ALA A 188 -1.69 -5.10 3.93
CA ALA A 188 -2.64 -4.09 4.37
C ALA A 188 -4.01 -4.20 3.65
N VAL A 189 -4.04 -4.69 2.41
CA VAL A 189 -5.29 -4.96 1.66
C VAL A 189 -6.08 -6.09 2.34
N LEU A 190 -5.41 -7.13 2.83
CA LEU A 190 -6.06 -8.18 3.63
C LEU A 190 -6.59 -7.63 4.95
N GLY A 191 -5.83 -6.75 5.61
CA GLY A 191 -6.28 -6.04 6.81
C GLY A 191 -7.55 -5.21 6.55
N ALA A 192 -7.62 -4.53 5.40
CA ALA A 192 -8.80 -3.78 4.98
C ALA A 192 -10.01 -4.68 4.69
N ALA A 193 -9.79 -5.84 4.06
CA ALA A 193 -10.86 -6.83 3.84
C ALA A 193 -11.41 -7.37 5.17
N VAL A 194 -10.53 -7.64 6.16
CA VAL A 194 -10.95 -8.01 7.52
C VAL A 194 -11.74 -6.87 8.17
N LEU A 195 -11.26 -5.63 8.07
CA LEU A 195 -11.93 -4.46 8.64
C LEU A 195 -13.34 -4.26 8.05
N ALA A 196 -13.49 -4.47 6.74
CA ALA A 196 -14.78 -4.43 6.06
C ALA A 196 -15.73 -5.53 6.53
N ALA A 197 -15.23 -6.77 6.67
CA ALA A 197 -16.01 -7.87 7.21
C ALA A 197 -16.47 -7.60 8.66
N GLU A 198 -15.61 -6.98 9.47
CA GLU A 198 -15.94 -6.53 10.83
C GLU A 198 -17.03 -5.45 10.81
N ALA A 199 -16.96 -4.49 9.90
CA ALA A 199 -17.99 -3.45 9.77
C ALA A 199 -19.35 -4.01 9.33
N ARG A 200 -19.37 -5.06 8.52
CA ARG A 200 -20.62 -5.77 8.17
C ARG A 200 -21.29 -6.39 9.39
N GLN A 201 -20.52 -6.85 10.38
CA GLN A 201 -21.08 -7.38 11.63
C GLN A 201 -21.78 -6.29 12.46
N THR A 202 -21.41 -5.03 12.27
CA THR A 202 -21.99 -3.89 12.97
C THR A 202 -23.08 -3.19 12.15
N GLY A 203 -23.53 -3.81 11.07
CA GLY A 203 -24.63 -3.33 10.24
C GLY A 203 -24.22 -2.50 9.03
N ALA A 204 -22.95 -2.44 8.63
CA ALA A 204 -22.55 -1.77 7.39
C ALA A 204 -23.09 -2.50 6.15
N HIS A 205 -23.78 -1.79 5.27
CA HIS A 205 -24.35 -2.37 4.04
C HIS A 205 -24.65 -1.29 2.98
N GLY A 206 -25.16 -1.72 1.82
CA GLY A 206 -25.56 -0.82 0.74
C GLY A 206 -24.46 -0.53 -0.28
N ARG A 207 -24.74 0.44 -1.18
CA ARG A 207 -23.88 0.75 -2.33
C ARG A 207 -22.57 1.42 -1.91
N GLY A 208 -22.58 2.28 -0.89
CA GLY A 208 -21.37 2.91 -0.37
C GLY A 208 -20.37 1.90 0.18
N MET A 209 -20.84 0.97 1.03
CA MET A 209 -20.00 -0.13 1.51
C MET A 209 -19.39 -0.93 0.35
N LYS A 210 -20.19 -1.30 -0.66
CA LYS A 210 -19.69 -1.99 -1.86
C LYS A 210 -18.63 -1.18 -2.62
N ALA A 211 -18.78 0.14 -2.71
CA ALA A 211 -17.78 1.01 -3.34
C ALA A 211 -16.45 1.01 -2.57
N LEU A 212 -16.49 1.06 -1.24
CA LEU A 212 -15.29 0.92 -0.40
C LEU A 212 -14.61 -0.44 -0.59
N GLU A 213 -15.40 -1.51 -0.70
CA GLU A 213 -14.89 -2.87 -0.87
C GLU A 213 -14.29 -3.14 -2.26
N PHE A 214 -14.78 -2.45 -3.31
CA PHE A 214 -14.34 -2.68 -4.68
C PHE A 214 -12.84 -2.40 -4.89
N GLN A 215 -12.23 -1.57 -4.04
CA GLN A 215 -10.81 -1.29 -4.11
C GLN A 215 -9.92 -2.50 -3.75
N TYR A 216 -10.41 -3.48 -2.97
CA TYR A 216 -9.59 -4.59 -2.48
C TYR A 216 -9.06 -5.50 -3.59
N PRO A 217 -9.89 -5.99 -4.54
CA PRO A 217 -9.40 -6.80 -5.65
C PRO A 217 -8.49 -5.97 -6.55
N LEU A 218 -8.78 -4.69 -6.75
CA LEU A 218 -7.91 -3.79 -7.52
C LEU A 218 -6.52 -3.69 -6.89
N TRP A 219 -6.44 -3.37 -5.61
CA TRP A 219 -5.15 -3.22 -4.91
C TRP A 219 -4.41 -4.54 -4.72
N TRP A 220 -5.13 -5.65 -4.57
CA TRP A 220 -4.49 -6.97 -4.59
C TRP A 220 -3.85 -7.25 -5.95
N LEU A 221 -4.60 -7.04 -7.04
CA LEU A 221 -4.10 -7.27 -8.40
C LEU A 221 -2.90 -6.36 -8.72
N LEU A 222 -2.96 -5.08 -8.34
CA LEU A 222 -1.84 -4.14 -8.53
C LEU A 222 -0.64 -4.48 -7.62
N GLY A 223 -0.88 -4.74 -6.33
CA GLY A 223 0.18 -4.98 -5.36
C GLY A 223 0.91 -6.30 -5.58
N VAL A 224 0.20 -7.41 -5.79
CA VAL A 224 0.83 -8.68 -6.18
C VAL A 224 1.40 -8.59 -7.60
N GLY A 225 0.74 -7.83 -8.47
CA GLY A 225 1.21 -7.56 -9.83
C GLY A 225 2.51 -6.76 -9.90
N ALA A 226 2.90 -6.06 -8.84
CA ALA A 226 4.20 -5.40 -8.76
C ALA A 226 5.34 -6.44 -8.84
N PHE A 227 5.20 -7.59 -8.17
CA PHE A 227 6.17 -8.69 -8.22
C PHE A 227 6.36 -9.32 -9.62
N LEU A 228 5.50 -8.99 -10.58
CA LEU A 228 5.63 -9.40 -11.98
C LEU A 228 6.41 -8.39 -12.83
N MET A 229 6.70 -7.18 -12.34
CA MET A 229 7.27 -6.11 -13.16
C MET A 229 8.60 -6.48 -13.80
N GLU A 230 9.49 -7.16 -13.07
CA GLU A 230 10.78 -7.59 -13.62
C GLU A 230 10.64 -8.64 -14.74
N PHE A 231 9.55 -9.42 -14.73
CA PHE A 231 9.21 -10.26 -15.88
C PHE A 231 8.75 -9.41 -17.07
N ASP A 232 7.92 -8.38 -16.83
CA ASP A 232 7.38 -7.49 -17.88
C ASP A 232 8.46 -6.66 -18.61
N ILE A 233 9.53 -6.29 -17.90
CA ILE A 233 10.64 -5.50 -18.44
C ILE A 233 11.81 -6.37 -18.93
N GLY A 234 11.70 -7.70 -18.82
CA GLY A 234 12.67 -8.64 -19.39
C GLY A 234 13.92 -8.90 -18.55
N VAL A 235 13.89 -8.60 -17.24
CA VAL A 235 14.99 -8.91 -16.30
C VAL A 235 14.55 -9.79 -15.12
N PRO A 236 13.92 -10.96 -15.38
CA PRO A 236 13.39 -11.79 -14.32
C PRO A 236 14.50 -12.37 -13.43
N GLN A 237 14.35 -12.25 -12.11
CA GLN A 237 15.28 -12.85 -11.13
C GLN A 237 15.07 -14.35 -10.93
N PHE A 238 13.90 -14.86 -11.34
CA PHE A 238 13.49 -16.25 -11.16
C PHE A 238 13.12 -16.91 -12.48
N PRO A 239 13.14 -18.26 -12.56
CA PRO A 239 12.70 -18.98 -13.74
C PRO A 239 11.29 -18.57 -14.20
N MET A 240 11.04 -18.60 -15.51
CA MET A 240 9.78 -18.14 -16.10
C MET A 240 8.53 -18.85 -15.53
N VAL A 241 8.67 -20.08 -15.04
CA VAL A 241 7.58 -20.82 -14.38
C VAL A 241 7.07 -20.13 -13.11
N SER A 242 7.93 -19.38 -12.40
CA SER A 242 7.54 -18.63 -11.19
C SER A 242 6.52 -17.54 -11.51
N GLN A 243 6.57 -16.97 -12.72
CA GLN A 243 5.59 -16.01 -13.20
C GLN A 243 4.17 -16.57 -13.18
N VAL A 244 4.00 -17.83 -13.62
CA VAL A 244 2.70 -18.52 -13.67
C VAL A 244 2.13 -18.68 -12.26
N VAL A 245 2.99 -19.01 -11.29
CA VAL A 245 2.59 -19.15 -9.88
C VAL A 245 2.12 -17.82 -9.31
N ILE A 246 2.88 -16.74 -9.54
CA ILE A 246 2.52 -15.40 -9.07
C ILE A 246 1.22 -14.93 -9.72
N LEU A 247 1.04 -15.13 -11.03
CA LEU A 247 -0.22 -14.84 -11.73
C LEU A 247 -1.41 -15.60 -11.16
N ALA A 248 -1.22 -16.88 -10.80
CA ALA A 248 -2.27 -17.68 -10.17
C ALA A 248 -2.66 -17.11 -8.79
N VAL A 249 -1.69 -16.77 -7.94
CA VAL A 249 -1.94 -16.14 -6.63
C VAL A 249 -2.58 -14.76 -6.79
N MET A 250 -2.09 -13.98 -7.75
CA MET A 250 -2.61 -12.66 -8.09
C MET A 250 -4.07 -12.73 -8.54
N GLY A 251 -4.44 -13.67 -9.41
CA GLY A 251 -5.78 -13.71 -10.02
C GLY A 251 -6.82 -14.53 -9.27
N ALA A 252 -6.44 -15.67 -8.69
CA ALA A 252 -7.41 -16.66 -8.21
C ALA A 252 -8.31 -16.12 -7.09
N TRP A 253 -7.72 -15.54 -6.04
CA TRP A 253 -8.48 -15.05 -4.90
C TRP A 253 -9.30 -13.78 -5.19
N PRO A 254 -8.74 -12.67 -5.71
CA PRO A 254 -9.49 -11.42 -5.84
C PRO A 254 -10.58 -11.48 -6.91
N LEU A 255 -10.39 -12.25 -7.99
CA LEU A 255 -11.40 -12.37 -9.04
C LEU A 255 -12.59 -13.22 -8.55
N VAL A 256 -12.33 -14.31 -7.82
CA VAL A 256 -13.39 -15.09 -7.17
C VAL A 256 -14.13 -14.26 -6.12
N TRP A 257 -13.40 -13.49 -5.31
CA TRP A 257 -14.00 -12.59 -4.34
C TRP A 257 -14.84 -11.51 -5.02
N ALA A 258 -14.34 -10.85 -6.08
CA ALA A 258 -15.07 -9.82 -6.82
C ALA A 258 -16.34 -10.37 -7.47
N ARG A 259 -16.27 -11.56 -8.08
CA ARG A 259 -17.44 -12.28 -8.60
C ARG A 259 -18.47 -12.58 -7.51
N SER A 260 -18.03 -12.90 -6.30
CA SER A 260 -18.90 -13.23 -5.17
C SER A 260 -19.55 -11.97 -4.57
N ALA A 261 -18.78 -10.89 -4.42
CA ALA A 261 -19.24 -9.64 -3.78
C ALA A 261 -20.09 -8.75 -4.71
N PHE A 262 -19.78 -8.71 -6.01
CA PHE A 262 -20.41 -7.80 -6.98
C PHE A 262 -21.29 -8.52 -8.02
N GLY A 263 -21.41 -9.84 -7.95
CA GLY A 263 -22.25 -10.64 -8.84
C GLY A 263 -21.56 -11.05 -10.16
N PRO A 264 -22.31 -11.55 -11.15
CA PRO A 264 -21.79 -12.21 -12.35
C PRO A 264 -20.67 -11.47 -13.11
N GLY A 265 -20.76 -10.15 -13.23
CA GLY A 265 -19.76 -9.32 -13.91
C GLY A 265 -18.60 -8.83 -13.01
N GLY A 266 -18.61 -9.16 -11.71
CA GLY A 266 -17.67 -8.59 -10.75
C GLY A 266 -16.20 -8.90 -11.04
N ALA A 267 -15.89 -10.14 -11.43
CA ALA A 267 -14.53 -10.51 -11.83
C ALA A 267 -14.07 -9.76 -13.09
N LEU A 268 -14.93 -9.65 -14.09
CA LEU A 268 -14.62 -8.92 -15.33
C LEU A 268 -14.40 -7.44 -15.06
N LEU A 269 -15.22 -6.83 -14.21
CA LEU A 269 -15.07 -5.44 -13.81
C LEU A 269 -13.76 -5.20 -13.05
N ALA A 270 -13.40 -6.09 -12.13
CA ALA A 270 -12.12 -6.00 -11.41
C ALA A 270 -10.91 -6.16 -12.35
N ALA A 271 -10.97 -7.12 -13.28
CA ALA A 271 -9.94 -7.31 -14.29
C ALA A 271 -9.81 -6.08 -15.21
N ALA A 272 -10.92 -5.52 -15.69
CA ALA A 272 -10.93 -4.32 -16.52
C ALA A 272 -10.39 -3.09 -15.75
N ALA A 273 -10.80 -2.90 -14.49
CA ALA A 273 -10.29 -1.83 -13.64
C ALA A 273 -8.79 -1.96 -13.40
N PHE A 274 -8.31 -3.18 -13.16
CA PHE A 274 -6.88 -3.48 -13.02
C PHE A 274 -6.11 -3.18 -14.31
N LEU A 275 -6.59 -3.64 -15.46
CA LEU A 275 -5.96 -3.38 -16.76
C LEU A 275 -5.89 -1.88 -17.06
N ALA A 276 -6.98 -1.15 -16.80
CA ALA A 276 -7.02 0.30 -16.96
C ALA A 276 -6.03 1.00 -16.02
N ALA A 277 -6.03 0.64 -14.73
CA ALA A 277 -5.10 1.21 -13.75
C ALA A 277 -3.64 0.90 -14.10
N ARG A 278 -3.34 -0.34 -14.50
CA ARG A 278 -1.99 -0.74 -14.93
C ARG A 278 -1.56 0.00 -16.20
N GLY A 279 -2.47 0.19 -17.16
CA GLY A 279 -2.20 0.99 -18.36
C GLY A 279 -1.88 2.45 -18.03
N VAL A 280 -2.65 3.07 -17.13
CA VAL A 280 -2.37 4.42 -16.64
C VAL A 280 -1.03 4.50 -15.93
N LEU A 281 -0.73 3.56 -15.03
CA LEU A 281 0.56 3.50 -14.32
C LEU A 281 1.73 3.34 -15.28
N MET A 282 1.59 2.50 -16.32
CA MET A 282 2.59 2.31 -17.35
C MET A 282 2.87 3.59 -18.14
N VAL A 283 1.82 4.33 -18.54
CA VAL A 283 1.98 5.62 -19.24
C VAL A 283 2.62 6.68 -18.34
N LEU A 284 2.14 6.79 -17.09
CA LEU A 284 2.70 7.72 -16.12
C LEU A 284 4.19 7.40 -15.84
N ALA A 285 4.53 6.12 -15.65
CA ALA A 285 5.91 5.70 -15.44
C ALA A 285 6.78 6.01 -16.67
N SER A 286 6.31 5.74 -17.89
CA SER A 286 7.10 6.02 -19.10
C SER A 286 7.34 7.51 -19.33
N ASP A 287 6.32 8.34 -19.07
CA ASP A 287 6.40 9.79 -19.27
C ASP A 287 7.23 10.47 -18.17
N LEU A 288 7.12 9.99 -16.92
CA LEU A 288 7.86 10.52 -15.78
C LEU A 288 9.32 10.04 -15.74
N ALA A 289 9.63 8.83 -16.21
CA ALA A 289 10.97 8.24 -16.18
C ALA A 289 11.86 8.62 -17.38
N GLY A 290 11.29 9.17 -18.47
CA GLY A 290 12.09 9.64 -19.61
C GLY A 290 12.71 8.54 -20.48
N ARG A 291 12.01 7.38 -20.66
CA ARG A 291 12.37 6.08 -21.33
C ARG A 291 12.90 5.04 -20.31
N SER A 292 12.68 3.72 -20.39
CA SER A 292 12.20 2.76 -21.43
C SER A 292 10.70 2.35 -21.31
N PRO A 293 9.96 2.06 -22.41
CA PRO A 293 8.62 1.49 -22.31
C PRO A 293 8.69 0.03 -21.82
N HIS A 294 7.74 -0.39 -20.97
CA HIS A 294 7.60 -1.82 -20.62
C HIS A 294 7.51 -2.64 -21.92
N HIS A 295 8.53 -3.47 -22.18
CA HIS A 295 8.66 -4.18 -23.45
C HIS A 295 7.66 -5.33 -23.60
N PHE A 296 7.09 -5.82 -22.49
CA PHE A 296 6.09 -6.89 -22.51
C PHE A 296 4.96 -6.58 -21.52
N PRO A 297 3.83 -6.01 -21.97
CA PRO A 297 2.62 -6.00 -21.15
C PRO A 297 2.06 -7.43 -21.10
N LEU A 298 2.62 -8.31 -20.27
CA LEU A 298 2.24 -9.73 -20.21
C LEU A 298 0.77 -9.97 -19.84
N ILE A 299 0.06 -8.92 -19.42
CA ILE A 299 -1.36 -8.96 -19.02
C ILE A 299 -2.30 -8.28 -20.04
N ALA A 300 -1.77 -7.59 -21.05
CA ALA A 300 -2.50 -7.25 -22.27
C ALA A 300 -1.88 -8.08 -23.39
N GLY A 301 -2.48 -9.25 -23.66
CA GLY A 301 -1.90 -10.31 -24.50
C GLY A 301 -1.21 -9.83 -25.78
N GLN A 302 -0.22 -10.63 -26.19
CA GLN A 302 0.46 -10.55 -27.50
C GLN A 302 -0.53 -10.47 -28.65
#